data_AF-A0AAZ3R559-F1
#
_entry.id   AF-A0AAZ3R559-F1
#
_cell.length_a   1.000
_cell.length_b   1.000
_cell.length_c   1.000
_cell.angle_alpha   90.00
_cell.angle_beta   90.00
_cell.angle_gamma   90.00
#
_symmetry.space_group_name_H-M   'P 1'
#
loop_
_entity.id
_entity.type
_entity.pdbx_description
1 polymer ?
#
loop_
_entity_poly.entity_id
_entity_poly.type
_entity_poly.pdbx_seq_one_letter_code
_entity_poly.pdbx_strand_id
1 'polypeptide(L)'
;SFCLSFSSLSIREKCGEDAVHYLSFQRHIIGLLVVVGVLSVAIVLPVNFSGNLLENNAYSFGRTTIANLDANNMLLWLHTTFAFLYLLLTVYSMRRHTSKINRFLSIPFNPYLSNLFPSPPSPFSQYRQAYENCCVLEARICYDVAKLMSLNSERKKTERSMKFFKDLQSKEHIPTMINPKPCGHLCCCIIKGCEQEEAVSYYTKLESKLKEEYRKEKEKVNSKPLGMAFVTFQNEAMTAIILKDYNACNCQGCHCQREPRSSSFSQHLHTYSWTVGYAPDPQNVYWEHLSVGGFPWWLRCFIINCILFLLLFFLTTPAIIISTMDKFNVTKPVEYLNNPIVTQFFPTLLLWAFSALLPTIVYYSAFFEAHWTRSGENRTTMHKCYTFLIFMVLLLPSLGLSSLDVFFRWLFDKRFLADAAVRFECVFLPDNGAFFVNYVIASAFIGNAMDLLRIPGLLMYMTRLCLARSAAERRNVKRHQAYEFQFGAAYAWMMCVFTVVMTYSITCPIIVPFGLMYMLLKHLADRYNMYYAYLPSKLDKKIHSGAVNQVVAAPILCLFWLLFFSTLRTGFSAPTSMFTFIVLIITIIVCLSHVCFGHFKYLSAHNYKVKHTSYYFISQLQGKKHTSYL
;
A
#
# COMPACT_ATOMS: atom_id res chain seq x y z
N SER A 1 -13.52 16.03 22.71
CA SER A 1 -13.35 15.01 23.77
C SER A 1 -13.72 13.58 23.41
N PHE A 2 -14.66 13.30 22.49
CA PHE A 2 -15.15 11.91 22.28
C PHE A 2 -14.14 10.91 21.66
N CYS A 3 -13.22 11.32 20.77
CA CYS A 3 -12.30 10.38 20.10
C CYS A 3 -11.19 9.78 20.99
N LEU A 4 -10.77 10.47 22.05
CA LEU A 4 -9.65 10.02 22.89
C LEU A 4 -10.07 9.01 23.96
N SER A 5 -11.37 8.95 24.29
CA SER A 5 -11.93 8.16 25.40
C SER A 5 -11.89 6.63 25.16
N PHE A 6 -11.92 6.17 23.90
CA PHE A 6 -12.00 4.75 23.62
C PHE A 6 -10.68 4.02 23.89
N SER A 7 -10.70 3.02 24.77
CA SER A 7 -9.51 2.19 25.04
C SER A 7 -9.05 1.45 23.78
N SER A 8 -7.75 1.11 23.70
CA SER A 8 -7.23 0.27 22.62
C SER A 8 -7.90 -1.11 22.57
N LEU A 9 -8.48 -1.57 23.68
CA LEU A 9 -9.21 -2.84 23.76
C LEU A 9 -10.53 -2.76 22.99
N SER A 10 -11.29 -1.68 23.19
CA SER A 10 -12.57 -1.45 22.50
C SER A 10 -12.40 -1.32 20.98
N ILE A 11 -11.30 -0.69 20.54
CA ILE A 11 -10.95 -0.62 19.11
C ILE A 11 -10.62 -2.00 18.55
N ARG A 12 -9.91 -2.83 19.32
CA ARG A 12 -9.52 -4.18 18.91
C ARG A 12 -10.72 -5.09 18.69
N GLU A 13 -11.67 -5.07 19.63
CA GLU A 13 -12.89 -5.88 19.56
C GLU A 13 -13.79 -5.48 18.38
N LYS A 14 -13.85 -4.18 18.05
CA LYS A 14 -14.71 -3.67 16.98
C LYS A 14 -14.05 -3.69 15.60
N CYS A 15 -12.80 -3.24 15.51
CA CYS A 15 -12.11 -2.96 14.26
C CYS A 15 -11.05 -4.01 13.88
N GLY A 16 -10.69 -4.91 14.80
CA GLY A 16 -9.66 -5.94 14.60
C GLY A 16 -8.25 -5.51 15.01
N GLU A 17 -7.32 -6.46 14.99
CA GLU A 17 -5.91 -6.26 15.40
C GLU A 17 -5.14 -5.33 14.46
N ASP A 18 -5.38 -5.40 13.14
CA ASP A 18 -4.67 -4.59 12.14
C ASP A 18 -4.89 -3.09 12.35
N ALA A 19 -6.08 -2.71 12.81
CA ALA A 19 -6.40 -1.33 13.18
C ALA A 19 -5.57 -0.86 14.38
N VAL A 20 -5.41 -1.71 15.39
CA VAL A 20 -4.60 -1.40 16.57
C VAL A 20 -3.13 -1.27 16.18
N HIS A 21 -2.62 -2.11 15.28
CA HIS A 21 -1.26 -2.02 14.76
C HIS A 21 -1.03 -0.73 13.99
N TYR A 22 -1.95 -0.35 13.10
CA TYR A 22 -1.91 0.92 12.36
C TYR A 22 -1.91 2.14 13.28
N LEU A 23 -2.83 2.22 14.24
CA LEU A 23 -2.89 3.33 15.20
C LEU A 23 -1.71 3.32 16.18
N SER A 24 -1.16 2.16 16.51
CA SER A 24 0.09 2.05 17.27
C SER A 24 1.27 2.60 16.48
N PHE A 25 1.36 2.30 15.18
CA PHE A 25 2.41 2.79 14.30
C PHE A 25 2.39 4.32 14.21
N GLN A 26 1.21 4.91 13.99
CA GLN A 26 1.01 6.37 14.03
C GLN A 26 1.55 7.02 15.29
N ARG A 27 1.25 6.46 16.47
CA ARG A 27 1.74 6.98 17.76
C ARG A 27 3.27 6.95 17.88
N HIS A 28 3.92 5.93 17.33
CA HIS A 28 5.39 5.87 17.34
C HIS A 28 6.01 6.91 16.40
N ILE A 29 5.38 7.19 15.24
CA ILE A 29 5.82 8.27 14.35
C ILE A 29 5.58 9.65 14.98
N ILE A 30 4.44 9.86 15.63
CA ILE A 30 4.16 11.10 16.37
C ILE A 30 5.23 11.31 17.45
N GLY A 31 5.53 10.29 18.26
CA GLY A 31 6.58 10.37 19.26
C GLY A 31 7.96 10.68 18.67
N LEU A 32 8.29 10.09 17.52
CA LEU A 32 9.52 10.39 16.78
C LEU A 32 9.56 11.85 16.30
N LEU A 33 8.48 12.34 15.69
CA LEU A 33 8.38 13.74 15.21
C LEU A 33 8.39 14.77 16.34
N VAL A 34 7.90 14.44 17.53
CA VAL A 34 8.05 15.32 18.70
C VAL A 34 9.52 15.50 19.05
N VAL A 35 10.28 14.40 19.14
CA VAL A 35 11.72 14.47 19.45
C VAL A 35 12.48 15.19 18.35
N VAL A 36 12.24 14.84 17.09
CA VAL A 36 12.85 15.52 15.92
C VAL A 36 12.45 17.00 15.89
N GLY A 37 11.20 17.33 16.21
CA GLY A 37 10.71 18.71 16.23
C GLY A 37 11.40 19.56 17.30
N VAL A 38 11.58 19.02 18.51
CA VAL A 38 12.34 19.71 19.57
C VAL A 38 13.77 19.95 19.13
N LEU A 39 14.44 18.94 18.58
CA LEU A 39 15.83 19.05 18.11
C LEU A 39 15.98 20.04 16.94
N SER A 40 15.11 19.97 15.94
CA SER A 40 15.12 20.85 14.77
C SER A 40 14.80 22.30 15.13
N VAL A 41 13.77 22.55 15.94
CA VAL A 41 13.31 23.92 16.24
C VAL A 41 14.15 24.56 17.35
N ALA A 42 14.58 23.82 18.37
CA ALA A 42 15.33 24.40 19.48
C ALA A 42 16.83 24.57 19.18
N ILE A 43 17.39 23.80 18.24
CA ILE A 43 18.84 23.80 17.97
C ILE A 43 19.13 24.20 16.52
N VAL A 44 18.62 23.45 15.54
CA VAL A 44 18.95 23.67 14.12
C VAL A 44 18.44 25.02 13.61
N LEU A 45 17.22 25.42 13.98
CA LEU A 45 16.62 26.67 13.53
C LEU A 45 17.38 27.92 14.03
N PRO A 46 17.71 28.09 15.32
CA PRO A 46 18.57 29.19 15.78
C PRO A 46 19.93 29.23 15.09
N VAL A 47 20.53 28.05 14.84
CA VAL A 47 21.81 27.94 14.13
C VAL A 47 21.66 28.47 12.70
N ASN A 48 20.60 28.15 11.98
CA ASN A 48 20.33 28.73 10.65
C ASN A 48 20.16 30.26 10.69
N PHE A 49 19.46 30.78 11.70
CA PHE A 49 19.26 32.22 11.89
C PHE A 49 20.56 32.99 12.17
N SER A 50 21.57 32.35 12.76
CA SER A 50 22.88 32.96 13.01
C SER A 50 23.69 33.23 11.74
N GLY A 51 23.30 32.64 10.60
CA GLY A 51 23.93 32.90 9.31
C GLY A 51 23.74 34.34 8.82
N ASN A 52 24.68 34.81 8.02
CA ASN A 52 24.80 36.19 7.55
C ASN A 52 24.78 36.36 6.02
N LEU A 53 24.49 35.29 5.27
CA LEU A 53 24.55 35.34 3.80
C LEU A 53 23.34 35.98 3.12
N LEU A 54 22.15 35.86 3.71
CA LEU A 54 20.92 36.40 3.13
C LEU A 54 20.62 37.78 3.73
N GLU A 55 20.02 38.66 2.94
CA GLU A 55 19.67 40.03 3.37
C GLU A 55 18.90 40.03 4.70
N ASN A 56 19.19 41.03 5.54
CA ASN A 56 18.63 41.21 6.89
C ASN A 56 17.15 41.65 6.91
N ASN A 57 16.34 41.17 5.97
CA ASN A 57 14.90 41.35 5.98
C ASN A 57 14.24 40.32 6.92
N ALA A 58 13.49 40.79 7.91
CA ALA A 58 12.80 39.93 8.88
C ALA A 58 11.77 38.97 8.24
N TYR A 59 11.30 39.30 7.03
CA TYR A 59 10.33 38.53 6.27
C TYR A 59 10.95 37.49 5.32
N SER A 60 12.28 37.41 5.21
CA SER A 60 12.93 36.48 4.30
C SER A 60 12.94 35.06 4.86
N PHE A 61 12.13 34.17 4.27
CA PHE A 61 12.04 32.75 4.64
C PHE A 61 13.40 32.04 4.59
N GLY A 62 14.29 32.46 3.70
CA GLY A 62 15.62 31.85 3.56
C GLY A 62 16.52 31.96 4.78
N ARG A 63 16.29 32.93 5.68
CA ARG A 63 17.05 33.04 6.93
C ARG A 63 16.83 31.84 7.87
N THR A 64 15.72 31.13 7.68
CA THR A 64 15.33 29.98 8.50
C THR A 64 15.95 28.67 8.01
N THR A 65 16.56 28.69 6.83
CA THR A 65 17.08 27.50 6.16
C THR A 65 18.61 27.44 6.23
N ILE A 66 19.14 26.25 5.96
CA ILE A 66 20.59 26.01 5.88
C ILE A 66 21.28 26.87 4.78
N ALA A 67 20.53 27.46 3.85
CA ALA A 67 21.08 28.33 2.81
C ALA A 67 21.74 29.59 3.40
N ASN A 68 21.28 30.07 4.56
CA ASN A 68 21.79 31.30 5.19
C ASN A 68 23.25 31.21 5.71
N LEU A 69 23.88 30.03 5.68
CA LEU A 69 24.96 29.66 6.61
C LEU A 69 26.44 29.72 6.18
N ASP A 70 26.93 30.32 5.10
CA ASP A 70 28.34 30.21 4.62
C ASP A 70 28.88 28.77 4.41
N ALA A 71 29.63 28.57 3.33
CA ALA A 71 30.25 27.30 2.99
C ALA A 71 31.38 26.90 3.97
N ASN A 72 32.08 27.88 4.56
CA ASN A 72 33.23 27.62 5.44
C ASN A 72 32.87 27.51 6.93
N ASN A 73 31.58 27.55 7.27
CA ASN A 73 31.15 27.59 8.66
C ASN A 73 31.18 26.21 9.32
N MET A 74 31.83 26.10 10.49
CA MET A 74 31.87 24.85 11.27
C MET A 74 30.48 24.37 11.70
N LEU A 75 29.47 25.25 11.73
CA LEU A 75 28.08 24.91 12.05
C LEU A 75 27.44 23.91 11.07
N LEU A 76 28.00 23.70 9.87
CA LEU A 76 27.55 22.65 8.95
C LEU A 76 27.75 21.23 9.53
N TRP A 77 28.73 21.02 10.42
CA TRP A 77 28.91 19.74 11.12
C TRP A 77 27.73 19.37 12.02
N LEU A 78 27.04 20.37 12.58
CA LEU A 78 25.86 20.15 13.40
C LEU A 78 24.75 19.49 12.58
N HIS A 79 24.49 19.99 11.36
CA HIS A 79 23.47 19.45 10.46
C HIS A 79 23.73 17.98 10.12
N THR A 80 24.96 17.66 9.78
CA THR A 80 25.42 16.29 9.48
C THR A 80 25.29 15.36 10.69
N THR A 81 25.64 15.83 11.88
CA THR A 81 25.54 15.06 13.13
C THR A 81 24.08 14.78 13.50
N PHE A 82 23.21 15.79 13.35
CA PHE A 82 21.78 15.64 13.61
C PHE A 82 21.11 14.70 12.59
N ALA A 83 21.55 14.68 11.33
CA ALA A 83 21.05 13.73 10.33
C ALA A 83 21.32 12.28 10.74
N PHE A 84 22.53 12.01 11.22
CA PHE A 84 22.88 10.70 11.75
C PHE A 84 22.09 10.36 13.03
N LEU A 85 21.90 11.33 13.93
CA LEU A 85 21.05 11.16 15.11
C LEU A 85 19.60 10.83 14.74
N TYR A 86 19.04 11.49 13.72
CA TYR A 86 17.67 11.25 13.25
C TYR A 86 17.51 9.85 12.65
N LEU A 87 18.52 9.35 11.94
CA LEU A 87 18.58 7.95 11.50
C LEU A 87 18.52 6.99 12.70
N LEU A 88 19.38 7.19 13.71
CA LEU A 88 19.42 6.34 14.90
C LEU A 88 18.09 6.34 15.67
N LEU A 89 17.51 7.53 15.88
CA LEU A 89 16.20 7.70 16.54
C LEU A 89 15.09 6.99 15.77
N THR A 90 15.08 7.11 14.44
CA THR A 90 14.09 6.44 13.58
C THR A 90 14.21 4.92 13.68
N VAL A 91 15.43 4.38 13.56
CA VAL A 91 15.69 2.93 13.69
C VAL A 91 15.30 2.42 15.08
N TYR A 92 15.63 3.16 16.15
CA TYR A 92 15.26 2.82 17.52
C TYR A 92 13.74 2.76 17.70
N SER A 93 13.01 3.82 17.27
CA SER A 93 11.55 3.90 17.38
C SER A 93 10.87 2.75 16.61
N MET A 94 11.33 2.49 15.39
CA MET A 94 10.82 1.42 14.53
C MET A 94 11.11 0.01 15.07
N ARG A 95 12.29 -0.22 15.67
CA ARG A 95 12.61 -1.48 16.35
C ARG A 95 11.72 -1.72 17.56
N ARG A 96 11.48 -0.68 18.37
CA ARG A 96 10.58 -0.74 19.53
C ARG A 96 9.15 -1.08 19.12
N HIS A 97 8.64 -0.45 18.05
CA HIS A 97 7.33 -0.76 17.50
C HIS A 97 7.22 -2.23 17.03
N THR A 98 8.23 -2.71 16.28
CA THR A 98 8.29 -4.09 15.80
C THR A 98 8.32 -5.12 16.93
N SER A 99 9.09 -4.86 18.00
CA SER A 99 9.13 -5.72 19.19
C SER A 99 7.75 -5.83 19.86
N LYS A 100 7.00 -4.72 19.93
CA LYS A 100 5.65 -4.70 20.48
C LYS A 100 4.69 -5.54 19.63
N ILE A 101 4.71 -5.41 18.29
CA ILE A 101 3.88 -6.23 17.39
C ILE A 101 4.12 -7.73 17.62
N ASN A 102 5.38 -8.16 17.66
CA ASN A 102 5.72 -9.58 17.81
C ASN A 102 5.23 -10.20 19.13
N ARG A 103 5.12 -9.41 20.21
CA ARG A 103 4.66 -9.88 21.52
C ARG A 103 3.14 -10.13 21.57
N PHE A 104 2.35 -9.36 20.83
CA PHE A 104 0.89 -9.50 20.80
C PHE A 104 0.41 -10.69 19.95
N LEU A 105 1.23 -11.16 19.00
CA LEU A 105 0.85 -12.14 17.97
C LEU A 105 1.42 -13.56 18.16
N SER A 106 1.88 -13.91 19.36
CA SER A 106 2.38 -15.28 19.63
C SER A 106 1.26 -16.35 19.69
N ILE A 107 0.04 -16.02 19.24
CA ILE A 107 -1.06 -16.97 19.08
C ILE A 107 -1.12 -17.35 17.60
N PRO A 108 -0.71 -18.57 17.24
CA PRO A 108 -0.67 -19.01 15.86
C PRO A 108 -2.08 -19.15 15.28
N PHE A 109 -2.25 -18.62 14.08
CA PHE A 109 -3.42 -18.80 13.24
C PHE A 109 -3.50 -20.25 12.75
N ASN A 110 -4.72 -20.76 12.57
CA ASN A 110 -5.02 -22.15 12.23
C ASN A 110 -4.06 -22.74 11.15
N PRO A 111 -3.61 -23.99 11.33
CA PRO A 111 -2.63 -24.64 10.47
C PRO A 111 -3.28 -25.12 9.16
N TYR A 112 -3.57 -24.19 8.27
CA TYR A 112 -3.92 -24.50 6.90
C TYR A 112 -2.64 -24.41 6.06
N LEU A 113 -2.36 -25.45 5.27
CA LEU A 113 -1.26 -25.51 4.33
C LEU A 113 -1.83 -25.31 2.93
N SER A 114 -1.35 -24.32 2.18
CA SER A 114 -1.66 -24.18 0.76
C SER A 114 -0.56 -24.87 -0.05
N ASN A 115 -0.94 -25.85 -0.86
CA ASN A 115 -0.07 -26.53 -1.81
C ASN A 115 -0.48 -26.19 -3.23
N LEU A 116 0.49 -25.90 -4.12
CA LEU A 116 0.26 -25.91 -5.57
C LEU A 116 0.62 -27.29 -6.14
N PHE A 117 -0.32 -27.93 -6.84
CA PHE A 117 -0.22 -29.21 -7.55
C PHE A 117 -0.23 -29.01 -9.08
N PRO A 118 0.48 -29.83 -9.85
CA PRO A 118 0.21 -29.93 -11.30
C PRO A 118 -0.93 -30.90 -11.67
N SER A 119 -1.30 -31.89 -10.85
CA SER A 119 -2.43 -32.83 -11.09
C SER A 119 -2.60 -33.85 -9.95
N PRO A 120 -3.77 -34.51 -9.81
CA PRO A 120 -3.98 -35.64 -8.86
C PRO A 120 -3.08 -36.84 -9.21
N PRO A 121 -2.68 -37.72 -8.26
CA PRO A 121 -3.48 -38.33 -7.18
C PRO A 121 -3.67 -37.52 -5.89
N SER A 122 -4.56 -38.03 -5.02
CA SER A 122 -5.00 -37.36 -3.78
C SER A 122 -3.81 -36.98 -2.87
N PRO A 123 -3.63 -35.69 -2.50
CA PRO A 123 -2.54 -35.28 -1.60
C PRO A 123 -2.53 -36.01 -0.26
N PHE A 124 -3.68 -36.54 0.17
CA PHE A 124 -3.84 -37.34 1.37
C PHE A 124 -2.86 -38.51 1.48
N SER A 125 -2.67 -39.28 0.41
CA SER A 125 -1.82 -40.48 0.44
C SER A 125 -0.34 -40.12 0.60
N GLN A 126 0.12 -39.06 -0.07
CA GLN A 126 1.49 -38.54 0.05
C GLN A 126 1.82 -38.12 1.49
N TYR A 127 0.99 -37.28 2.12
CA TYR A 127 1.30 -36.76 3.47
C TYR A 127 1.25 -37.84 4.56
N ARG A 128 0.30 -38.78 4.45
CA ARG A 128 0.14 -39.86 5.41
C ARG A 128 1.32 -40.84 5.38
N GLN A 129 1.92 -41.04 4.20
CA GLN A 129 3.04 -41.97 4.01
C GLN A 129 4.41 -41.31 4.22
N ALA A 130 4.57 -40.03 3.87
CA ALA A 130 5.84 -39.31 4.03
C ALA A 130 6.15 -38.89 5.49
N TYR A 131 5.11 -38.72 6.33
CA TYR A 131 5.27 -38.24 7.70
C TYR A 131 4.58 -39.18 8.69
N GLU A 132 5.39 -39.89 9.48
CA GLU A 132 4.91 -40.72 10.60
C GLU A 132 4.10 -39.88 11.59
N ASN A 133 2.97 -40.41 12.08
CA ASN A 133 2.02 -39.73 12.98
C ASN A 133 1.34 -38.48 12.41
N CYS A 134 1.35 -38.27 11.09
CA CYS A 134 0.62 -37.17 10.45
C CYS A 134 -0.86 -37.51 10.24
N CYS A 135 -1.75 -36.80 10.95
CA CYS A 135 -3.19 -36.88 10.73
C CYS A 135 -3.66 -35.69 9.88
N VAL A 136 -4.02 -35.98 8.62
CA VAL A 136 -4.68 -35.02 7.73
C VAL A 136 -6.17 -35.05 8.02
N LEU A 137 -6.72 -33.94 8.50
CA LEU A 137 -8.15 -33.81 8.79
C LEU A 137 -8.96 -33.62 7.51
N GLU A 138 -8.48 -32.77 6.61
CA GLU A 138 -9.19 -32.43 5.40
C GLU A 138 -8.22 -31.95 4.31
N ALA A 139 -8.48 -32.27 3.05
CA ALA A 139 -7.80 -31.68 1.91
C ALA A 139 -8.83 -31.29 0.86
N ARG A 140 -8.86 -30.00 0.49
CA ARG A 140 -9.78 -29.43 -0.50
C ARG A 140 -9.03 -28.96 -1.72
N ILE A 141 -9.32 -29.55 -2.87
CA ILE A 141 -8.81 -29.12 -4.16
C ILE A 141 -9.53 -27.84 -4.58
N CYS A 142 -8.79 -26.89 -5.14
CA CYS A 142 -9.31 -25.63 -5.64
C CYS A 142 -9.67 -25.74 -7.12
N TYR A 143 -10.83 -25.19 -7.46
CA TYR A 143 -11.37 -25.15 -8.82
C TYR A 143 -11.62 -23.70 -9.25
N ASP A 144 -11.66 -23.45 -10.55
CA ASP A 144 -12.07 -22.15 -11.07
C ASP A 144 -13.55 -21.89 -10.80
N VAL A 145 -13.81 -21.01 -9.83
CA VAL A 145 -15.16 -20.61 -9.40
C VAL A 145 -15.47 -19.15 -9.70
N ALA A 146 -14.59 -18.42 -10.37
CA ALA A 146 -14.72 -16.97 -10.55
C ALA A 146 -16.06 -16.58 -11.22
N LYS A 147 -16.37 -17.24 -12.35
CA LYS A 147 -17.63 -17.03 -13.07
C LYS A 147 -18.85 -17.48 -12.26
N LEU A 148 -18.75 -18.60 -11.55
CA LEU A 148 -19.83 -19.12 -10.70
C LEU A 148 -20.16 -18.15 -9.55
N MET A 149 -19.13 -17.58 -8.91
CA MET A 149 -19.28 -16.59 -7.84
C MET A 149 -19.93 -15.30 -8.34
N SER A 150 -19.50 -14.80 -9.50
CA SER A 150 -20.10 -13.64 -10.17
C SER A 150 -21.60 -13.88 -10.46
N LEU A 151 -21.95 -15.01 -11.09
CA LEU A 151 -23.34 -15.40 -11.35
C LEU A 151 -24.17 -15.51 -10.06
N ASN A 152 -23.61 -16.09 -8.99
CA ASN A 152 -24.30 -16.21 -7.70
C ASN A 152 -24.53 -14.85 -7.03
N SER A 153 -23.58 -13.92 -7.16
CA SER A 153 -23.69 -12.55 -6.65
C SER A 153 -24.82 -11.80 -7.36
N GLU A 154 -24.85 -11.86 -8.69
CA GLU A 154 -25.91 -11.26 -9.51
C GLU A 154 -27.28 -11.90 -9.26
N ARG A 155 -27.33 -13.23 -9.10
CA ARG A 155 -28.57 -13.95 -8.72
C ARG A 155 -29.11 -13.45 -7.38
N LYS A 156 -28.27 -13.37 -6.34
CA LYS A 156 -28.69 -12.88 -5.02
C LYS A 156 -29.16 -11.43 -5.05
N LYS A 157 -28.54 -10.56 -5.88
CA LYS A 157 -29.00 -9.18 -6.09
C LYS A 157 -30.38 -9.16 -6.75
N THR A 158 -30.55 -9.95 -7.81
CA THR A 158 -31.82 -10.12 -8.55
C THR A 158 -32.94 -10.63 -7.63
N GLU A 159 -32.69 -11.66 -6.81
CA GLU A 159 -33.67 -12.21 -5.86
C GLU A 159 -34.14 -11.17 -4.84
N ARG A 160 -33.22 -10.34 -4.33
CA ARG A 160 -33.56 -9.25 -3.43
C ARG A 160 -34.38 -8.17 -4.12
N SER A 161 -34.02 -7.82 -5.36
CA SER A 161 -34.78 -6.85 -6.15
C SER A 161 -36.18 -7.36 -6.48
N MET A 162 -36.31 -8.64 -6.86
CA MET A 162 -37.60 -9.28 -7.11
C MET A 162 -38.47 -9.26 -5.85
N LYS A 163 -37.91 -9.63 -4.69
CA LYS A 163 -38.64 -9.61 -3.42
C LYS A 163 -39.18 -8.19 -3.12
N PHE A 164 -38.35 -7.17 -3.32
CA PHE A 164 -38.78 -5.78 -3.12
C PHE A 164 -39.98 -5.39 -4.00
N PHE A 165 -39.96 -5.74 -5.29
CA PHE A 165 -41.08 -5.39 -6.19
C PHE A 165 -42.33 -6.23 -5.95
N LYS A 166 -42.20 -7.51 -5.56
CA LYS A 166 -43.35 -8.33 -5.13
C LYS A 166 -44.00 -7.77 -3.87
N ASP A 167 -43.18 -7.37 -2.88
CA ASP A 167 -43.66 -6.75 -1.64
C ASP A 167 -44.30 -5.37 -1.89
N LEU A 168 -43.91 -4.67 -2.96
CA LEU A 168 -44.50 -3.40 -3.37
C LEU A 168 -45.83 -3.62 -4.09
N GLN A 169 -45.87 -4.56 -5.03
CA GLN A 169 -47.08 -4.92 -5.77
C GLN A 169 -48.18 -5.43 -4.84
N SER A 170 -47.84 -6.21 -3.80
CA SER A 170 -48.82 -6.68 -2.81
C SER A 170 -49.38 -5.57 -1.91
N LYS A 171 -48.65 -4.46 -1.74
CA LYS A 171 -49.09 -3.30 -0.96
C LYS A 171 -49.92 -2.34 -1.79
N GLU A 172 -49.41 -1.94 -2.95
CA GLU A 172 -50.00 -0.89 -3.77
C GLU A 172 -51.00 -1.41 -4.80
N HIS A 173 -51.06 -2.74 -5.01
CA HIS A 173 -51.94 -3.40 -5.99
C HIS A 173 -51.76 -2.93 -7.44
N ILE A 174 -50.70 -2.17 -7.73
CA ILE A 174 -50.37 -1.64 -9.06
C ILE A 174 -49.02 -2.25 -9.52
N PRO A 175 -48.93 -2.77 -10.76
CA PRO A 175 -47.67 -3.25 -11.31
C PRO A 175 -46.69 -2.09 -11.51
N THR A 176 -45.50 -2.19 -10.91
CA THR A 176 -44.45 -1.18 -11.06
C THR A 176 -43.70 -1.36 -12.37
N MET A 177 -43.58 -0.29 -13.14
CA MET A 177 -42.82 -0.25 -14.39
C MET A 177 -41.38 0.20 -14.14
N ILE A 178 -40.40 -0.45 -14.76
CA ILE A 178 -38.98 -0.10 -14.67
C ILE A 178 -38.35 0.04 -16.05
N ASN A 179 -37.33 0.90 -16.16
CA ASN A 179 -36.49 0.97 -17.35
C ASN A 179 -35.21 0.14 -17.10
N PRO A 180 -34.94 -0.91 -17.90
CA PRO A 180 -33.79 -1.80 -17.72
C PRO A 180 -32.43 -1.19 -18.11
N LYS A 181 -32.41 0.02 -18.68
CA LYS A 181 -31.17 0.71 -19.09
C LYS A 181 -30.47 1.40 -17.90
N PRO A 182 -29.13 1.56 -17.94
CA PRO A 182 -28.40 2.37 -16.95
C PRO A 182 -28.98 3.79 -16.89
N CYS A 183 -29.05 4.36 -15.68
CA CYS A 183 -29.73 5.63 -15.41
C CYS A 183 -31.25 5.64 -15.72
N GLY A 184 -31.89 4.47 -15.82
CA GLY A 184 -33.30 4.34 -16.19
C GLY A 184 -34.28 5.13 -15.30
N HIS A 185 -33.92 5.42 -14.05
CA HIS A 185 -34.72 6.24 -13.14
C HIS A 185 -34.66 7.76 -13.44
N LEU A 186 -33.59 8.23 -14.08
CA LEU A 186 -33.43 9.63 -14.51
C LEU A 186 -34.16 9.92 -15.83
N CYS A 187 -34.59 8.89 -16.54
CA CYS A 187 -35.32 9.03 -17.78
C CYS A 187 -36.82 9.21 -17.47
N CYS A 188 -37.27 10.47 -17.44
CA CYS A 188 -38.67 10.85 -17.19
C CYS A 188 -39.57 10.73 -18.43
N CYS A 189 -39.01 10.49 -19.62
CA CYS A 189 -39.75 10.47 -20.88
C CYS A 189 -39.65 9.10 -21.57
N ILE A 190 -40.79 8.60 -22.09
CA ILE A 190 -40.85 7.39 -22.91
C ILE A 190 -40.31 7.74 -24.31
N ILE A 191 -38.99 7.67 -24.48
CA ILE A 191 -38.31 7.86 -25.76
C ILE A 191 -38.01 6.49 -26.36
N LYS A 192 -38.02 6.35 -27.69
CA LYS A 192 -37.54 5.14 -28.40
C LYS A 192 -36.16 4.74 -27.87
N GLY A 193 -36.06 3.57 -27.23
CA GLY A 193 -34.84 3.08 -26.56
C GLY A 193 -34.89 3.07 -25.02
N CYS A 194 -35.91 3.66 -24.41
CA CYS A 194 -36.21 3.65 -22.96
C CYS A 194 -37.58 3.01 -22.69
N GLU A 195 -37.83 1.84 -23.28
CA GLU A 195 -39.06 1.07 -23.06
C GLU A 195 -39.14 0.61 -21.60
N GLN A 196 -40.31 0.80 -21.00
CA GLN A 196 -40.59 0.36 -19.65
C GLN A 196 -41.11 -1.08 -19.68
N GLU A 197 -40.54 -1.92 -18.84
CA GLU A 197 -41.00 -3.30 -18.63
C GLU A 197 -41.57 -3.44 -17.22
N GLU A 198 -42.53 -4.36 -17.04
CA GLU A 198 -43.03 -4.69 -15.71
C GLU A 198 -41.91 -5.29 -14.85
N ALA A 199 -41.68 -4.71 -13.66
CA ALA A 199 -40.56 -5.06 -12.81
C ALA A 199 -40.54 -6.53 -12.40
N VAL A 200 -41.69 -7.08 -11.99
CA VAL A 200 -41.77 -8.47 -11.53
C VAL A 200 -41.50 -9.44 -12.68
N SER A 201 -42.07 -9.20 -13.86
CA SER A 201 -41.81 -9.99 -15.06
C SER A 201 -40.33 -9.95 -15.47
N TYR A 202 -39.73 -8.76 -15.52
CA TYR A 202 -38.31 -8.57 -15.83
C TYR A 202 -37.39 -9.34 -14.88
N TYR A 203 -37.55 -9.14 -13.55
CA TYR A 203 -36.69 -9.81 -12.57
C TYR A 203 -36.94 -11.32 -12.52
N THR A 204 -38.16 -11.80 -12.81
CA THR A 204 -38.47 -13.24 -12.91
C THR A 204 -37.73 -13.87 -14.11
N LYS A 205 -37.75 -13.22 -15.27
CA LYS A 205 -37.01 -13.65 -16.47
C LYS A 205 -35.50 -13.59 -16.25
N LEU A 206 -35.00 -12.58 -15.54
CA LEU A 206 -33.59 -12.45 -15.22
C LEU A 206 -33.13 -13.53 -14.22
N GLU A 207 -33.94 -13.82 -13.20
CA GLU A 207 -33.64 -14.86 -12.22
C GLU A 207 -33.59 -16.25 -12.87
N SER A 208 -34.55 -16.58 -13.74
CA SER A 208 -34.57 -17.87 -14.43
C SER A 208 -33.35 -18.04 -15.33
N LYS A 209 -32.97 -16.99 -16.08
CA LYS A 209 -31.75 -16.97 -16.89
C LYS A 209 -30.50 -17.19 -16.03
N LEU A 210 -30.36 -16.46 -14.92
CA LEU A 210 -29.20 -16.57 -14.02
C LEU A 210 -29.13 -17.94 -13.32
N LYS A 211 -30.27 -18.52 -12.94
CA LYS A 211 -30.34 -19.88 -12.37
C LYS A 211 -29.86 -20.93 -13.35
N GLU A 212 -30.27 -20.83 -14.62
CA GLU A 212 -29.85 -21.77 -15.66
C GLU A 212 -28.37 -21.62 -16.00
N GLU A 213 -27.86 -20.39 -16.15
CA GLU A 213 -26.43 -20.14 -16.35
C GLU A 213 -25.58 -20.63 -15.16
N TYR A 214 -26.06 -20.41 -13.93
CA TYR A 214 -25.40 -20.90 -12.72
C TYR A 214 -25.35 -22.42 -12.69
N ARG A 215 -26.44 -23.13 -13.04
CA ARG A 215 -26.47 -24.59 -13.11
C ARG A 215 -25.48 -25.13 -14.14
N LYS A 216 -25.49 -24.56 -15.35
CA LYS A 216 -24.56 -24.92 -16.43
C LYS A 216 -23.10 -24.70 -16.04
N GLU A 217 -22.78 -23.61 -15.34
CA GLU A 217 -21.41 -23.37 -14.89
C GLU A 217 -21.03 -24.29 -13.73
N LYS A 218 -21.95 -24.56 -12.78
CA LYS A 218 -21.72 -25.46 -11.64
C LYS A 218 -21.32 -26.87 -12.09
N GLU A 219 -21.95 -27.39 -13.14
CA GLU A 219 -21.62 -28.69 -13.74
C GLU A 219 -20.19 -28.71 -14.33
N LYS A 220 -19.66 -27.55 -14.77
CA LYS A 220 -18.33 -27.41 -15.39
C LYS A 220 -17.20 -27.12 -14.39
N VAL A 221 -17.49 -26.79 -13.14
CA VAL A 221 -16.46 -26.38 -12.16
C VAL A 221 -15.47 -27.52 -11.90
N ASN A 222 -15.95 -28.75 -11.74
CA ASN A 222 -15.12 -29.90 -11.42
C ASN A 222 -14.13 -30.27 -12.53
N SER A 223 -14.34 -29.81 -13.77
CA SER A 223 -13.41 -30.05 -14.89
C SER A 223 -12.29 -29.00 -15.01
N LYS A 224 -12.29 -27.97 -14.15
CA LYS A 224 -11.30 -26.87 -14.17
C LYS A 224 -10.50 -26.81 -12.85
N PRO A 225 -9.66 -27.81 -12.53
CA PRO A 225 -8.80 -27.75 -11.35
C PRO A 225 -7.72 -26.68 -11.53
N LEU A 226 -7.44 -25.92 -10.47
CA LEU A 226 -6.44 -24.84 -10.49
C LEU A 226 -5.02 -25.32 -10.19
N GLY A 227 -4.86 -26.60 -9.88
CA GLY A 227 -3.58 -27.09 -9.38
C GLY A 227 -3.24 -26.50 -8.01
N MET A 228 -4.22 -26.37 -7.13
CA MET A 228 -4.04 -25.88 -5.75
C MET A 228 -4.89 -26.73 -4.80
N ALA A 229 -4.42 -26.95 -3.57
CA ALA A 229 -5.25 -27.50 -2.51
C ALA A 229 -4.92 -26.89 -1.15
N PHE A 230 -5.96 -26.80 -0.32
CA PHE A 230 -5.83 -26.50 1.10
C PHE A 230 -5.85 -27.79 1.89
N VAL A 231 -4.81 -28.03 2.69
CA VAL A 231 -4.68 -29.21 3.55
C VAL A 231 -4.70 -28.77 4.99
N THR A 232 -5.55 -29.41 5.79
CA THR A 232 -5.72 -29.17 7.22
C THR A 232 -5.14 -30.33 7.99
N PHE A 233 -4.22 -30.04 8.90
CA PHE A 233 -3.60 -31.02 9.77
C PHE A 233 -4.14 -30.90 11.20
N GLN A 234 -4.12 -32.00 11.95
CA GLN A 234 -4.59 -32.00 13.33
C GLN A 234 -3.74 -31.12 14.26
N ASN A 235 -2.42 -31.12 14.06
CA ASN A 235 -1.47 -30.43 14.95
C ASN A 235 -0.67 -29.37 14.18
N GLU A 236 -0.55 -28.18 14.75
CA GLU A 236 0.26 -27.09 14.19
C GLU A 236 1.75 -27.45 14.10
N ALA A 237 2.27 -28.17 15.09
CA ALA A 237 3.65 -28.64 15.08
C ALA A 237 3.96 -29.49 13.83
N MET A 238 3.00 -30.30 13.38
CA MET A 238 3.15 -31.10 12.17
C MET A 238 3.22 -30.21 10.91
N THR A 239 2.34 -29.22 10.81
CA THR A 239 2.36 -28.23 9.72
C THR A 239 3.69 -27.47 9.67
N ALA A 240 4.24 -27.10 10.83
CA ALA A 240 5.55 -26.44 10.91
C ALA A 240 6.70 -27.37 10.46
N ILE A 241 6.64 -28.67 10.79
CA ILE A 241 7.62 -29.67 10.34
C ILE A 241 7.55 -29.83 8.82
N ILE A 242 6.35 -30.03 8.26
CA ILE A 242 6.13 -30.18 6.82
C ILE A 242 6.60 -28.92 6.08
N LEU A 243 6.23 -27.74 6.57
CA LEU A 243 6.65 -26.49 5.96
C LEU A 243 8.18 -26.32 5.99
N LYS A 244 8.83 -26.72 7.09
CA LYS A 244 10.29 -26.65 7.21
C LYS A 244 10.97 -27.62 6.25
N ASP A 245 10.41 -28.81 6.09
CA ASP A 245 10.93 -29.86 5.21
C ASP A 245 10.87 -29.44 3.73
N TYR A 246 9.70 -28.98 3.26
CA TYR A 246 9.53 -28.50 1.89
C TYR A 246 10.30 -27.21 1.56
N ASN A 247 10.66 -26.41 2.57
CA ASN A 247 11.49 -25.21 2.39
C ASN A 247 12.97 -25.45 2.70
N ALA A 248 13.36 -26.64 3.18
CA ALA A 248 14.76 -26.98 3.38
C ALA A 248 15.43 -27.09 2.02
N CYS A 249 16.57 -26.41 1.87
CA CYS A 249 17.38 -26.48 0.67
C CYS A 249 18.67 -27.22 1.03
N ASN A 250 18.87 -28.39 0.43
CA ASN A 250 20.14 -29.08 0.52
C ASN A 250 21.03 -28.51 -0.58
N CYS A 251 22.12 -27.84 -0.18
CA CYS A 251 23.13 -27.36 -1.10
C CYS A 251 24.35 -28.30 -1.00
N GLN A 252 24.65 -29.00 -2.08
CA GLN A 252 25.89 -29.75 -2.25
C GLN A 252 26.72 -29.01 -3.32
N GLY A 253 27.76 -28.29 -2.90
CA GLY A 253 28.55 -27.43 -3.79
C GLY A 253 27.73 -26.24 -4.33
N CYS A 254 27.78 -25.99 -5.64
CA CYS A 254 27.00 -24.95 -6.32
C CYS A 254 25.55 -25.37 -6.66
N HIS A 255 25.14 -26.60 -6.34
CA HIS A 255 23.81 -27.10 -6.64
C HIS A 255 22.94 -27.10 -5.37
N CYS A 256 21.88 -26.30 -5.40
CA CYS A 256 20.92 -26.17 -4.31
C CYS A 256 19.58 -26.75 -4.78
N GLN A 257 19.17 -27.88 -4.20
CA GLN A 257 17.94 -28.58 -4.56
C GLN A 257 17.05 -28.76 -3.32
N ARG A 258 15.73 -28.74 -3.53
CA ARG A 258 14.73 -29.00 -2.48
C ARG A 258 14.30 -30.45 -2.59
N GLU A 259 14.63 -31.24 -1.57
CA GLU A 259 14.26 -32.65 -1.49
C GLU A 259 13.47 -32.89 -0.20
N PRO A 260 12.14 -32.72 -0.24
CA PRO A 260 11.29 -33.06 0.90
C PRO A 260 11.26 -34.58 1.10
N ARG A 261 10.78 -35.03 2.27
CA ARG A 261 10.61 -36.46 2.56
C ARG A 261 9.83 -37.17 1.45
N SER A 262 10.44 -38.22 0.92
CA SER A 262 9.88 -39.01 -0.16
C SER A 262 8.86 -40.03 0.35
N SER A 263 7.91 -40.36 -0.52
CA SER A 263 6.94 -41.45 -0.37
C SER A 263 6.87 -42.20 -1.71
N SER A 264 6.18 -43.35 -1.77
CA SER A 264 5.98 -44.06 -3.04
C SER A 264 5.26 -43.23 -4.11
N PHE A 265 4.51 -42.20 -3.72
CA PHE A 265 3.83 -41.28 -4.64
C PHE A 265 4.67 -40.08 -5.04
N SER A 266 5.83 -39.87 -4.41
CA SER A 266 6.64 -38.66 -4.54
C SER A 266 7.14 -38.42 -5.97
N GLN A 267 7.51 -39.49 -6.68
CA GLN A 267 8.01 -39.42 -8.05
C GLN A 267 6.87 -39.18 -9.05
N HIS A 268 5.71 -39.82 -8.85
CA HIS A 268 4.52 -39.59 -9.67
C HIS A 268 3.92 -38.19 -9.52
N LEU A 269 4.02 -37.62 -8.32
CA LEU A 269 3.45 -36.32 -7.98
C LEU A 269 4.41 -35.14 -8.20
N HIS A 270 5.66 -35.41 -8.58
CA HIS A 270 6.73 -34.42 -8.70
C HIS A 270 6.80 -33.49 -7.49
N THR A 271 6.80 -34.04 -6.28
CA THR A 271 6.68 -33.30 -5.01
C THR A 271 7.79 -32.27 -4.78
N TYR A 272 8.95 -32.46 -5.42
CA TYR A 272 10.08 -31.52 -5.41
C TYR A 272 9.74 -30.15 -6.04
N SER A 273 8.74 -30.10 -6.92
CA SER A 273 8.28 -28.87 -7.59
C SER A 273 7.21 -28.11 -6.80
N TRP A 274 6.75 -28.67 -5.69
CA TRP A 274 5.64 -28.08 -4.93
C TRP A 274 6.09 -26.86 -4.14
N THR A 275 5.23 -25.85 -4.15
CA THR A 275 5.37 -24.70 -3.27
C THR A 275 4.38 -24.83 -2.13
N VAL A 276 4.92 -24.78 -0.91
CA VAL A 276 4.18 -25.03 0.32
C VAL A 276 4.27 -23.80 1.22
N GLY A 277 3.11 -23.32 1.67
CA GLY A 277 3.01 -22.16 2.55
C GLY A 277 1.88 -22.28 3.55
N TYR A 278 1.93 -21.48 4.60
CA TYR A 278 0.74 -21.25 5.44
C TYR A 278 -0.34 -20.58 4.60
N ALA A 279 -1.54 -21.14 4.64
CA ALA A 279 -2.68 -20.53 3.99
C ALA A 279 -3.11 -19.28 4.76
N PRO A 280 -3.52 -18.23 4.04
CA PRO A 280 -4.10 -17.03 4.65
C PRO A 280 -5.49 -17.32 5.25
N ASP A 281 -5.97 -16.43 6.13
CA ASP A 281 -7.37 -16.46 6.62
C ASP A 281 -8.34 -16.46 5.42
N PRO A 282 -9.44 -17.24 5.44
CA PRO A 282 -10.40 -17.31 4.34
C PRO A 282 -10.99 -15.95 3.90
N GLN A 283 -11.05 -14.96 4.81
CA GLN A 283 -11.49 -13.60 4.53
C GLN A 283 -10.42 -12.78 3.79
N ASN A 284 -9.13 -13.13 3.93
CA ASN A 284 -8.01 -12.50 3.24
C ASN A 284 -7.85 -13.01 1.79
N VAL A 285 -8.52 -14.11 1.42
CA VAL A 285 -8.44 -14.71 0.07
C VAL A 285 -9.44 -14.08 -0.90
N TYR A 286 -8.97 -13.67 -2.08
CA TYR A 286 -9.82 -13.33 -3.22
C TYR A 286 -10.10 -14.59 -4.05
N TRP A 287 -11.17 -15.31 -3.68
CA TRP A 287 -11.60 -16.55 -4.34
C TRP A 287 -11.84 -16.39 -5.85
N GLU A 288 -12.24 -15.20 -6.30
CA GLU A 288 -12.45 -14.88 -7.72
C GLU A 288 -11.15 -14.72 -8.51
N HIS A 289 -10.03 -14.43 -7.85
CA HIS A 289 -8.73 -14.22 -8.49
C HIS A 289 -7.84 -15.47 -8.48
N LEU A 290 -8.22 -16.51 -7.75
CA LEU A 290 -7.41 -17.73 -7.60
C LEU A 290 -7.09 -18.40 -8.94
N SER A 291 -7.96 -18.26 -9.95
CA SER A 291 -7.74 -18.82 -11.28
C SER A 291 -6.70 -18.06 -12.11
N VAL A 292 -6.35 -16.83 -11.73
CA VAL A 292 -5.37 -16.00 -12.43
C VAL A 292 -3.99 -16.27 -11.84
N GLY A 293 -3.18 -17.10 -12.49
CA GLY A 293 -1.86 -17.48 -11.99
C GLY A 293 -0.81 -17.69 -13.07
N GLY A 294 0.41 -18.01 -12.65
CA GLY A 294 1.51 -18.39 -13.55
C GLY A 294 2.02 -17.26 -14.44
N PHE A 295 2.47 -17.63 -15.65
CA PHE A 295 3.04 -16.69 -16.62
C PHE A 295 2.07 -15.60 -17.09
N PRO A 296 0.78 -15.88 -17.39
CA PRO A 296 -0.18 -14.84 -17.77
C PRO A 296 -0.37 -13.75 -16.71
N TRP A 297 -0.31 -14.12 -15.42
CA TRP A 297 -0.36 -13.16 -14.33
C TRP A 297 0.87 -12.25 -14.31
N TRP A 298 2.07 -12.81 -14.50
CA TRP A 298 3.31 -12.03 -14.59
C TRP A 298 3.33 -11.08 -15.79
N LEU A 299 2.89 -11.54 -16.96
CA LEU A 299 2.77 -10.70 -18.15
C LEU A 299 1.78 -9.56 -17.93
N ARG A 300 0.62 -9.84 -17.33
CA ARG A 300 -0.38 -8.84 -16.96
C ARG A 300 0.20 -7.81 -15.98
N CYS A 301 0.88 -8.26 -14.94
CA CYS A 301 1.58 -7.41 -13.98
C CYS A 301 2.61 -6.51 -14.69
N PHE A 302 3.45 -7.07 -15.55
CA PHE A 302 4.44 -6.31 -16.31
C PHE A 302 3.78 -5.22 -17.18
N ILE A 303 2.79 -5.59 -18.01
CA ILE A 303 2.10 -4.65 -18.90
C ILE A 303 1.44 -3.52 -18.10
N ILE A 304 0.72 -3.84 -17.02
CA ILE A 304 0.06 -2.84 -16.18
C ILE A 304 1.07 -1.88 -15.57
N ASN A 305 2.19 -2.40 -15.04
CA ASN A 305 3.23 -1.54 -14.46
C ASN A 305 3.96 -0.69 -15.51
N CYS A 306 4.18 -1.21 -16.72
CA CYS A 306 4.71 -0.42 -17.84
C CYS A 306 3.76 0.71 -18.24
N ILE A 307 2.46 0.42 -18.39
CA ILE A 307 1.44 1.44 -18.68
C ILE A 307 1.37 2.47 -17.56
N LEU A 308 1.37 2.02 -16.30
CA LEU A 308 1.36 2.91 -15.13
C LEU A 308 2.58 3.83 -15.12
N PHE A 309 3.78 3.28 -15.36
CA PHE A 309 5.01 4.05 -15.41
C PHE A 309 4.94 5.13 -16.52
N LEU A 310 4.56 4.74 -17.74
CA LEU A 310 4.40 5.67 -18.86
C LEU A 310 3.36 6.75 -18.52
N LEU A 311 2.17 6.35 -18.11
CA LEU A 311 1.08 7.25 -17.76
C LEU A 311 1.51 8.25 -16.69
N LEU A 312 2.09 7.78 -15.59
CA LEU A 312 2.51 8.65 -14.49
C LEU A 312 3.62 9.61 -14.92
N PHE A 313 4.63 9.12 -15.65
CA PHE A 313 5.74 9.96 -16.10
C PHE A 313 5.28 11.10 -17.04
N PHE A 314 4.36 10.83 -17.96
CA PHE A 314 3.78 11.87 -18.84
C PHE A 314 2.81 12.79 -18.09
N LEU A 315 2.00 12.24 -17.18
CA LEU A 315 1.00 12.98 -16.41
C LEU A 315 1.63 13.96 -15.42
N THR A 316 2.79 13.63 -14.86
CA THR A 316 3.51 14.51 -13.93
C THR A 316 4.27 15.63 -14.59
N THR A 317 4.16 15.73 -15.91
CA THR A 317 4.75 16.81 -16.65
C THR A 317 3.72 17.63 -17.44
N PRO A 318 2.84 18.40 -16.76
CA PRO A 318 1.90 19.28 -17.45
C PRO A 318 2.60 20.27 -18.39
N ALA A 319 3.83 20.69 -18.06
CA ALA A 319 4.66 21.55 -18.91
C ALA A 319 5.06 20.88 -20.24
N ILE A 320 5.30 19.56 -20.29
CA ILE A 320 5.52 18.84 -21.56
C ILE A 320 4.22 18.83 -22.35
N ILE A 321 3.08 18.51 -21.73
CA ILE A 321 1.80 18.48 -22.44
C ILE A 321 1.53 19.85 -23.06
N ILE A 322 1.72 20.93 -22.31
CA ILE A 322 1.52 22.31 -22.81
C ILE A 322 2.51 22.64 -23.92
N SER A 323 3.82 22.45 -23.72
CA SER A 323 4.84 22.76 -24.73
C SER A 323 4.77 21.88 -25.99
N THR A 324 4.29 20.63 -25.85
CA THR A 324 4.10 19.69 -26.96
C THR A 324 2.82 20.03 -27.73
N MET A 325 1.75 20.40 -27.02
CA MET A 325 0.49 20.88 -27.60
C MET A 325 0.70 22.19 -28.39
N ASP A 326 1.59 23.05 -27.89
CA ASP A 326 2.05 24.26 -28.56
C ASP A 326 2.92 23.94 -29.80
N LYS A 327 3.89 23.03 -29.66
CA LYS A 327 4.76 22.57 -30.76
C LYS A 327 4.02 21.86 -31.90
N PHE A 328 2.91 21.16 -31.62
CA PHE A 328 2.09 20.50 -32.63
C PHE A 328 0.96 21.39 -33.19
N ASN A 329 0.95 22.71 -32.91
CA ASN A 329 -0.05 23.65 -33.40
C ASN A 329 -1.51 23.26 -33.06
N VAL A 330 -1.72 22.43 -32.04
CA VAL A 330 -3.05 22.02 -31.56
C VAL A 330 -3.74 23.18 -30.81
N THR A 331 -2.97 24.22 -30.46
CA THR A 331 -3.39 25.49 -29.85
C THR A 331 -3.88 26.55 -30.85
N LYS A 332 -3.83 26.35 -32.17
CA LYS A 332 -4.36 27.33 -33.15
C LYS A 332 -5.84 27.75 -32.94
N PRO A 333 -6.75 26.87 -32.48
CA PRO A 333 -8.11 27.30 -32.09
C PRO A 333 -8.17 28.03 -30.73
N VAL A 334 -7.13 27.89 -29.91
CA VAL A 334 -7.00 28.45 -28.55
C VAL A 334 -6.34 29.83 -28.57
N GLU A 335 -5.45 30.14 -29.52
CA GLU A 335 -4.93 31.51 -29.74
C GLU A 335 -6.05 32.50 -30.12
N TYR A 336 -7.09 32.04 -30.82
CA TYR A 336 -8.31 32.83 -31.07
C TYR A 336 -9.17 33.04 -29.81
N LEU A 337 -9.04 32.16 -28.82
CA LEU A 337 -9.60 32.30 -27.48
C LEU A 337 -8.55 32.93 -26.57
N ASN A 338 -8.15 34.17 -26.89
CA ASN A 338 -7.15 34.96 -26.17
C ASN A 338 -7.68 35.45 -24.81
N ASN A 339 -8.28 34.54 -24.03
CA ASN A 339 -8.87 34.82 -22.75
C ASN A 339 -7.83 34.44 -21.68
N PRO A 340 -7.32 35.41 -20.88
CA PRO A 340 -6.27 35.16 -19.88
C PRO A 340 -6.67 34.09 -18.86
N ILE A 341 -7.97 33.86 -18.70
CA ILE A 341 -8.51 32.78 -17.88
C ILE A 341 -8.10 31.40 -18.43
N VAL A 342 -8.19 31.16 -19.74
CA VAL A 342 -7.86 29.83 -20.30
C VAL A 342 -6.35 29.59 -20.28
N THR A 343 -5.53 30.58 -20.63
CA THR A 343 -4.07 30.42 -20.72
C THR A 343 -3.39 30.34 -19.34
N GLN A 344 -3.93 31.01 -18.31
CA GLN A 344 -3.37 30.96 -16.95
C GLN A 344 -4.01 29.91 -16.05
N PHE A 345 -5.32 29.64 -16.19
CA PHE A 345 -6.04 28.74 -15.29
C PHE A 345 -6.01 27.28 -15.75
N PHE A 346 -6.00 27.02 -17.06
CA PHE A 346 -6.01 25.65 -17.59
C PHE A 346 -4.79 24.83 -17.16
N PRO A 347 -3.54 25.34 -17.23
CA PRO A 347 -2.36 24.63 -16.71
C PRO A 347 -2.45 24.26 -15.24
N THR A 348 -2.93 25.20 -14.41
CA THR A 348 -3.04 25.03 -12.96
C THR A 348 -4.17 24.07 -12.58
N LEU A 349 -5.32 24.17 -13.26
CA LEU A 349 -6.45 23.25 -13.09
C LEU A 349 -6.07 21.83 -13.54
N LEU A 350 -5.34 21.70 -14.64
CA LEU A 350 -4.87 20.42 -15.18
C LEU A 350 -3.88 19.76 -14.20
N LEU A 351 -2.92 20.52 -13.68
CA LEU A 351 -1.99 20.05 -12.65
C LEU A 351 -2.74 19.59 -11.38
N TRP A 352 -3.72 20.37 -10.92
CA TRP A 352 -4.52 20.02 -9.75
C TRP A 352 -5.37 18.76 -9.96
N ALA A 353 -6.04 18.65 -11.12
CA ALA A 353 -6.83 17.48 -11.50
C ALA A 353 -5.97 16.21 -11.58
N PHE A 354 -4.78 16.30 -12.17
CA PHE A 354 -3.86 15.16 -12.27
C PHE A 354 -3.27 14.75 -10.92
N SER A 355 -2.93 15.71 -10.07
CA SER A 355 -2.49 15.45 -8.69
C SER A 355 -3.57 14.73 -7.87
N ALA A 356 -4.84 15.11 -8.04
CA ALA A 356 -5.98 14.44 -7.40
C ALA A 356 -6.28 13.04 -7.97
N LEU A 357 -6.03 12.82 -9.26
CA LEU A 357 -6.33 11.56 -9.95
C LEU A 357 -5.26 10.47 -9.75
N LEU A 358 -3.99 10.88 -9.62
CA LEU A 358 -2.82 9.99 -9.50
C LEU A 358 -2.97 8.84 -8.47
N PRO A 359 -3.44 9.07 -7.24
CA PRO A 359 -3.57 8.03 -6.22
C PRO A 359 -4.64 6.99 -6.60
N THR A 360 -5.69 7.44 -7.28
CA THR A 360 -6.77 6.60 -7.79
C THR A 360 -6.26 5.71 -8.93
N ILE A 361 -5.43 6.26 -9.84
CA ILE A 361 -4.78 5.50 -10.92
C ILE A 361 -3.90 4.39 -10.34
N VAL A 362 -3.06 4.71 -9.34
CA VAL A 362 -2.18 3.72 -8.69
C VAL A 362 -3.00 2.62 -8.00
N TYR A 363 -4.08 2.98 -7.29
CA TYR A 363 -5.00 2.01 -6.70
C TYR A 363 -5.60 1.06 -7.74
N TYR A 364 -6.15 1.60 -8.84
CA TYR A 364 -6.74 0.76 -9.89
C TYR A 364 -5.70 -0.10 -10.59
N SER A 365 -4.45 0.36 -10.74
CA SER A 365 -3.38 -0.47 -11.30
C SER A 365 -3.15 -1.74 -10.46
N ALA A 366 -3.14 -1.64 -9.14
CA ALA A 366 -2.98 -2.78 -8.24
C ALA A 366 -4.22 -3.69 -8.23
N PHE A 367 -5.42 -3.11 -8.29
CA PHE A 367 -6.67 -3.86 -8.44
C PHE A 367 -6.67 -4.68 -9.75
N PHE A 368 -6.23 -4.09 -10.85
CA PHE A 368 -6.14 -4.77 -12.14
C PHE A 368 -5.04 -5.83 -12.19
N GLU A 369 -4.14 -5.96 -11.21
CA GLU A 369 -3.19 -7.07 -11.17
C GLU A 369 -3.82 -8.39 -10.69
N ALA A 370 -5.03 -8.34 -10.11
CA ALA A 370 -5.76 -9.51 -9.62
C ALA A 370 -4.92 -10.39 -8.68
N HIS A 371 -4.44 -9.81 -7.57
CA HIS A 371 -3.72 -10.55 -6.52
C HIS A 371 -4.65 -11.58 -5.85
N TRP A 372 -4.11 -12.74 -5.45
CA TRP A 372 -4.86 -13.80 -4.76
C TRP A 372 -5.29 -13.43 -3.34
N THR A 373 -4.61 -12.49 -2.69
CA THR A 373 -4.88 -12.11 -1.29
C THR A 373 -5.07 -10.61 -1.16
N ARG A 374 -5.98 -10.19 -0.28
CA ARG A 374 -6.22 -8.80 0.10
C ARG A 374 -4.97 -8.14 0.67
N SER A 375 -4.21 -8.91 1.45
CA SER A 375 -2.93 -8.49 2.01
C SER A 375 -1.86 -8.27 0.95
N GLY A 376 -1.80 -9.13 -0.07
CA GLY A 376 -0.89 -8.98 -1.21
C GLY A 376 -1.21 -7.74 -2.04
N GLU A 377 -2.49 -7.51 -2.33
CA GLU A 377 -2.97 -6.31 -3.02
C GLU A 377 -2.59 -5.04 -2.23
N ASN A 378 -2.99 -4.95 -0.95
CA ASN A 378 -2.70 -3.78 -0.12
C ASN A 378 -1.20 -3.51 0.03
N ARG A 379 -0.38 -4.55 0.16
CA ARG A 379 1.08 -4.39 0.25
C ARG A 379 1.68 -3.88 -1.06
N THR A 380 1.21 -4.38 -2.20
CA THR A 380 1.68 -3.92 -3.52
C THR A 380 1.25 -2.47 -3.77
N THR A 381 -0.01 -2.15 -3.44
CA THR A 381 -0.52 -0.76 -3.46
C THR A 381 0.33 0.16 -2.59
N MET A 382 0.67 -0.25 -1.37
CA MET A 382 1.53 0.53 -0.46
C MET A 382 2.89 0.81 -1.07
N HIS A 383 3.58 -0.20 -1.61
CA HIS A 383 4.90 -0.04 -2.20
C HIS A 383 4.88 0.86 -3.44
N LYS A 384 3.94 0.63 -4.36
CA LYS A 384 3.82 1.45 -5.57
C LYS A 384 3.45 2.89 -5.25
N CYS A 385 2.41 3.08 -4.44
CA CYS A 385 1.93 4.40 -4.09
C CYS A 385 3.03 5.19 -3.36
N TYR A 386 3.75 4.58 -2.42
CA TYR A 386 4.87 5.24 -1.75
C TYR A 386 6.00 5.63 -2.73
N THR A 387 6.47 4.71 -3.57
CA THR A 387 7.55 4.98 -4.53
C THR A 387 7.16 6.08 -5.52
N PHE A 388 5.96 6.02 -6.08
CA PHE A 388 5.47 7.04 -7.01
C PHE A 388 5.23 8.38 -6.33
N LEU A 389 4.63 8.42 -5.14
CA LEU A 389 4.43 9.66 -4.40
C LEU A 389 5.78 10.32 -4.05
N ILE A 390 6.79 9.56 -3.62
CA ILE A 390 8.13 10.13 -3.38
C ILE A 390 8.73 10.68 -4.67
N PHE A 391 8.67 9.92 -5.76
CA PHE A 391 9.24 10.36 -7.02
C PHE A 391 8.59 11.66 -7.49
N MET A 392 7.26 11.76 -7.39
CA MET A 392 6.50 12.91 -7.91
C MET A 392 6.44 14.11 -6.97
N VAL A 393 6.27 13.89 -5.67
CA VAL A 393 6.16 14.98 -4.69
C VAL A 393 7.54 15.48 -4.30
N LEU A 394 8.50 14.57 -4.05
CA LEU A 394 9.81 14.93 -3.53
C LEU A 394 10.86 15.04 -4.63
N LEU A 395 11.12 13.99 -5.41
CA LEU A 395 12.31 13.94 -6.27
C LEU A 395 12.22 14.85 -7.50
N LEU A 396 11.14 14.78 -8.29
CA LEU A 396 11.02 15.59 -9.51
C LEU A 396 11.00 17.10 -9.25
N PRO A 397 10.17 17.63 -8.32
CA PRO A 397 10.15 19.07 -8.05
C PRO A 397 11.49 19.56 -7.49
N SER A 398 12.11 18.75 -6.62
CA SER A 398 13.39 19.12 -6.04
C SER A 398 14.51 19.13 -7.08
N LEU A 399 14.55 18.20 -8.02
CA LEU A 399 15.60 18.20 -9.06
C LEU A 399 15.34 19.20 -10.20
N GLY A 400 14.19 19.90 -10.20
CA GLY A 400 13.77 20.76 -11.31
C GLY A 400 13.58 20.00 -12.63
N LEU A 401 13.44 18.67 -12.57
CA LEU A 401 13.32 17.77 -13.71
C LEU A 401 11.85 17.69 -14.12
N SER A 402 11.39 18.74 -14.80
CA SER A 402 10.03 18.85 -15.32
C SER A 402 9.97 18.53 -16.82
N SER A 403 10.86 17.69 -17.38
CA SER A 403 10.65 17.07 -18.70
C SER A 403 11.44 15.77 -18.99
N LEU A 404 10.92 14.93 -19.90
CA LEU A 404 11.57 13.72 -20.44
C LEU A 404 12.88 14.06 -21.14
N ASP A 405 12.87 15.09 -22.00
CA ASP A 405 14.06 15.58 -22.70
C ASP A 405 15.14 16.00 -21.69
N VAL A 406 14.77 16.76 -20.66
CA VAL A 406 15.70 17.21 -19.63
C VAL A 406 16.18 16.04 -18.75
N PHE A 407 15.34 15.05 -18.45
CA PHE A 407 15.74 13.84 -17.72
C PHE A 407 16.72 12.97 -18.52
N PHE A 408 16.46 12.70 -19.80
CA PHE A 408 17.35 11.91 -20.64
C PHE A 408 18.65 12.66 -20.96
N ARG A 409 18.60 13.98 -21.18
CA ARG A 409 19.82 14.80 -21.32
C ARG A 409 20.60 14.84 -20.01
N TRP A 410 19.95 14.94 -18.87
CA TRP A 410 20.61 14.78 -17.57
C TRP A 410 21.28 13.40 -17.42
N LEU A 411 20.61 12.32 -17.82
CA LEU A 411 21.11 10.95 -17.64
C LEU A 411 22.22 10.58 -18.63
N PHE A 412 22.19 11.11 -19.86
CA PHE A 412 23.05 10.67 -20.97
C PHE A 412 23.95 11.77 -21.58
N ASP A 413 23.71 13.05 -21.34
CA ASP A 413 24.50 14.16 -21.90
C ASP A 413 25.55 14.68 -20.88
N LYS A 414 26.83 14.42 -21.15
CA LYS A 414 27.95 14.88 -20.31
C LYS A 414 28.13 16.40 -20.33
N ARG A 415 27.69 17.10 -21.38
CA ARG A 415 27.79 18.57 -21.48
C ARG A 415 26.72 19.25 -20.62
N PHE A 416 25.56 18.62 -20.49
CA PHE A 416 24.49 19.08 -19.61
C PHE A 416 24.93 19.12 -18.14
N LEU A 417 25.73 18.17 -17.67
CA LEU A 417 26.23 18.15 -16.29
C LEU A 417 27.14 19.34 -15.93
N ALA A 418 27.85 19.93 -16.91
CA ALA A 418 28.73 21.08 -16.69
C ALA A 418 27.92 22.38 -16.47
N ASP A 419 26.88 22.62 -17.27
CA ASP A 419 25.96 23.75 -17.09
C ASP A 419 24.93 23.51 -15.97
N ALA A 420 24.70 22.24 -15.59
CA ALA A 420 23.76 21.89 -14.53
C ALA A 420 24.28 22.21 -13.13
N ALA A 421 25.58 22.42 -12.91
CA ALA A 421 26.11 22.82 -11.60
C ALA A 421 25.43 24.11 -11.09
N VAL A 422 25.31 25.12 -11.95
CA VAL A 422 24.61 26.38 -11.65
C VAL A 422 23.11 26.15 -11.45
N ARG A 423 22.51 25.23 -12.20
CA ARG A 423 21.07 24.89 -12.10
C ARG A 423 20.75 24.10 -10.83
N PHE A 424 21.69 23.30 -10.32
CA PHE A 424 21.56 22.54 -9.08
C PHE A 424 21.85 23.39 -7.83
N GLU A 425 22.64 24.45 -7.93
CA GLU A 425 22.69 25.46 -6.86
C GLU A 425 21.31 26.10 -6.62
N CYS A 426 20.55 26.35 -7.70
CA CYS A 426 19.17 26.86 -7.62
C CYS A 426 18.16 25.85 -7.04
N VAL A 427 18.46 24.54 -7.01
CA VAL A 427 17.58 23.52 -6.43
C VAL A 427 17.42 23.68 -4.91
N PHE A 428 18.40 24.30 -4.25
CA PHE A 428 18.36 24.53 -2.81
C PHE A 428 17.98 25.96 -2.43
N LEU A 429 17.43 26.73 -3.38
CA LEU A 429 16.84 28.03 -3.09
C LEU A 429 15.81 27.89 -1.95
N PRO A 430 15.82 28.81 -0.98
CA PRO A 430 14.82 28.87 0.09
C PRO A 430 13.37 28.68 -0.37
N ASP A 431 13.05 29.13 -1.58
CA ASP A 431 11.72 29.04 -2.18
C ASP A 431 11.23 27.59 -2.35
N ASN A 432 12.13 26.64 -2.62
CA ASN A 432 11.78 25.21 -2.68
C ASN A 432 11.42 24.68 -1.29
N GLY A 433 12.11 25.15 -0.24
CA GLY A 433 11.74 24.85 1.14
C GLY A 433 10.34 25.37 1.50
N ALA A 434 10.02 26.60 1.07
CA ALA A 434 8.71 27.21 1.29
C ALA A 434 7.58 26.43 0.58
N PHE A 435 7.82 25.95 -0.64
CA PHE A 435 6.90 25.08 -1.36
C PHE A 435 6.53 23.83 -0.55
N PHE A 436 7.52 23.12 0.02
CA PHE A 436 7.28 21.91 0.80
C PHE A 436 6.59 22.19 2.14
N VAL A 437 6.91 23.31 2.79
CA VAL A 437 6.18 23.75 4.00
C VAL A 437 4.70 23.99 3.67
N ASN A 438 4.41 24.71 2.59
CA ASN A 438 3.03 24.95 2.14
C ASN A 438 2.31 23.65 1.77
N TYR A 439 3.00 22.72 1.10
CA TYR A 439 2.47 21.39 0.80
C TYR A 439 2.08 20.62 2.08
N VAL A 440 2.92 20.64 3.11
CA VAL A 440 2.65 19.95 4.39
C VAL A 440 1.48 20.63 5.13
N ILE A 441 1.41 21.97 5.14
CA ILE A 441 0.29 22.71 5.72
C ILE A 441 -1.03 22.36 5.01
N ALA A 442 -1.05 22.40 3.68
CA ALA A 442 -2.23 22.04 2.89
C ALA A 442 -2.63 20.58 3.15
N SER A 443 -1.66 19.66 3.23
CA SER A 443 -1.92 18.25 3.55
C SER A 443 -2.46 18.08 4.98
N ALA A 444 -1.98 18.87 5.94
CA ALA A 444 -2.40 18.83 7.35
C ALA A 444 -3.88 19.20 7.50
N PHE A 445 -4.32 20.27 6.84
CA PHE A 445 -5.71 20.74 6.97
C PHE A 445 -6.62 20.14 5.90
N ILE A 446 -6.34 20.41 4.63
CA ILE A 446 -7.20 20.01 3.50
C ILE A 446 -7.17 18.50 3.32
N GLY A 447 -5.97 17.89 3.35
CA GLY A 447 -5.81 16.44 3.20
C GLY A 447 -6.60 15.66 4.26
N ASN A 448 -6.38 15.95 5.54
CA ASN A 448 -7.10 15.29 6.63
C ASN A 448 -8.60 15.59 6.63
N ALA A 449 -9.03 16.80 6.23
CA ALA A 449 -10.45 17.11 6.10
C ALA A 449 -11.12 16.28 5.00
N MET A 450 -10.47 16.10 3.84
CA MET A 450 -10.97 15.24 2.76
C MET A 450 -11.08 13.77 3.19
N ASP A 451 -10.09 13.27 3.94
CA ASP A 451 -10.10 11.92 4.51
C ASP A 451 -11.22 11.74 5.53
N LEU A 452 -11.44 12.72 6.40
CA LEU A 452 -12.53 12.70 7.39
C LEU A 452 -13.91 12.67 6.71
N LEU A 453 -14.11 13.48 5.67
CA LEU A 453 -15.35 13.53 4.90
C LEU A 453 -15.52 12.34 3.95
N ARG A 454 -14.44 11.60 3.66
CA ARG A 454 -14.41 10.48 2.72
C ARG A 454 -14.91 10.87 1.33
N ILE A 455 -14.53 12.05 0.83
CA ILE A 455 -15.02 12.63 -0.43
C ILE A 455 -14.90 11.65 -1.62
N PRO A 456 -13.76 10.95 -1.85
CA PRO A 456 -13.66 10.00 -2.97
C PRO A 456 -14.67 8.85 -2.87
N GLY A 457 -14.89 8.34 -1.66
CA GLY A 457 -15.88 7.29 -1.40
C GLY A 457 -17.32 7.79 -1.62
N LEU A 458 -17.61 9.03 -1.20
CA LEU A 458 -18.90 9.67 -1.42
C LEU A 458 -19.16 9.89 -2.92
N LEU A 459 -18.18 10.36 -3.68
CA LEU A 459 -18.29 10.51 -5.13
C LEU A 459 -18.58 9.18 -5.82
N MET A 460 -17.82 8.12 -5.50
CA MET A 460 -18.08 6.78 -6.05
C MET A 460 -19.49 6.28 -5.70
N TYR A 461 -19.94 6.52 -4.47
CA TYR A 461 -21.29 6.20 -4.03
C TYR A 461 -22.35 6.97 -4.81
N MET A 462 -22.18 8.28 -5.00
CA MET A 462 -23.09 9.12 -5.79
C MET A 462 -23.15 8.67 -7.25
N THR A 463 -22.00 8.38 -7.88
CA THR A 463 -21.97 7.84 -9.25
C THR A 463 -22.71 6.51 -9.35
N ARG A 464 -22.50 5.58 -8.40
CA ARG A 464 -23.24 4.30 -8.36
C ARG A 464 -24.74 4.51 -8.14
N LEU A 465 -25.12 5.52 -7.36
CA LEU A 465 -26.51 5.87 -7.10
C LEU A 465 -27.20 6.47 -8.33
N CYS A 466 -26.46 7.22 -9.16
CA CYS A 466 -26.94 7.77 -10.43
C CYS A 466 -27.05 6.70 -11.53
N LEU A 467 -26.11 5.75 -11.58
CA LEU A 467 -26.11 4.65 -12.56
C LEU A 467 -27.15 3.55 -12.27
N ALA A 468 -27.72 3.51 -11.06
CA ALA A 468 -28.70 2.51 -10.66
C ALA A 468 -29.98 2.59 -11.53
N ARG A 469 -30.47 1.42 -11.97
CA ARG A 469 -31.58 1.31 -12.93
C ARG A 469 -32.94 1.44 -12.27
N SER A 470 -33.07 0.94 -11.04
CA SER A 470 -34.36 0.83 -10.34
C SER A 470 -34.27 1.22 -8.86
N ALA A 471 -35.42 1.48 -8.24
CA ALA A 471 -35.52 1.77 -6.81
C ALA A 471 -34.95 0.63 -5.94
N ALA A 472 -35.10 -0.62 -6.37
CA ALA A 472 -34.54 -1.79 -5.70
C ALA A 472 -33.00 -1.82 -5.76
N GLU A 473 -32.44 -1.51 -6.93
CA GLU A 473 -30.99 -1.44 -7.11
C GLU A 473 -30.38 -0.32 -6.27
N ARG A 474 -31.06 0.83 -6.19
CA ARG A 474 -30.68 1.93 -5.30
C ARG A 474 -30.64 1.51 -3.82
N ARG A 475 -31.64 0.73 -3.38
CA ARG A 475 -31.67 0.15 -2.03
C ARG A 475 -30.53 -0.85 -1.82
N ASN A 476 -30.21 -1.66 -2.83
CA ASN A 476 -29.06 -2.56 -2.78
C ASN A 476 -27.74 -1.80 -2.67
N VAL A 477 -27.55 -0.70 -3.42
CA VAL A 477 -26.37 0.18 -3.32
C VAL A 477 -26.27 0.79 -1.91
N LYS A 478 -27.37 1.33 -1.36
CA LYS A 478 -27.42 1.86 0.01
C LYS A 478 -27.03 0.82 1.06
N ARG A 479 -27.41 -0.44 0.86
CA ARG A 479 -27.09 -1.54 1.80
C ARG A 479 -25.63 -1.98 1.76
N HIS A 480 -24.95 -1.85 0.62
CA HIS A 480 -23.53 -2.23 0.46
C HIS A 480 -22.61 -1.00 0.46
N GLN A 481 -22.96 0.05 1.22
CA GLN A 481 -22.19 1.28 1.29
C GLN A 481 -20.92 1.16 2.14
N ALA A 482 -20.86 0.19 3.05
CA ALA A 482 -19.74 0.06 3.96
C ALA A 482 -18.50 -0.51 3.23
N TYR A 483 -17.36 0.18 3.34
CA TYR A 483 -16.09 -0.20 2.72
C TYR A 483 -15.10 -0.71 3.76
N GLU A 484 -14.16 -1.53 3.32
CA GLU A 484 -13.00 -1.91 4.11
C GLU A 484 -11.97 -0.78 4.11
N PHE A 485 -11.24 -0.64 5.21
CA PHE A 485 -10.18 0.35 5.32
C PHE A 485 -8.97 -0.06 4.45
N GLN A 486 -8.59 0.80 3.51
CA GLN A 486 -7.49 0.54 2.58
C GLN A 486 -6.15 0.87 3.24
N PHE A 487 -5.63 -0.06 4.04
CA PHE A 487 -4.36 0.11 4.76
C PHE A 487 -3.21 0.45 3.82
N GLY A 488 -3.16 -0.13 2.62
CA GLY A 488 -2.05 0.09 1.69
C GLY A 488 -1.88 1.56 1.29
N ALA A 489 -2.98 2.20 0.87
CA ALA A 489 -2.99 3.61 0.50
C ALA A 489 -2.78 4.52 1.71
N ALA A 490 -3.43 4.22 2.84
CA ALA A 490 -3.32 5.02 4.06
C ALA A 490 -1.89 5.02 4.63
N TYR A 491 -1.18 3.89 4.58
CA TYR A 491 0.25 3.83 4.92
C TYR A 491 1.08 4.67 3.95
N ALA A 492 0.91 4.48 2.64
CA ALA A 492 1.74 5.14 1.62
C ALA A 492 1.72 6.67 1.72
N TRP A 493 0.52 7.26 1.85
CA TRP A 493 0.36 8.71 1.98
C TRP A 493 0.99 9.28 3.25
N MET A 494 0.70 8.65 4.38
CA MET A 494 1.22 9.07 5.67
C MET A 494 2.75 8.97 5.71
N MET A 495 3.32 7.88 5.17
CA MET A 495 4.77 7.72 5.06
C MET A 495 5.38 8.71 4.06
N CYS A 496 4.70 9.06 2.97
CA CYS A 496 5.18 10.08 2.04
C CYS A 496 5.33 11.44 2.72
N VAL A 497 4.28 11.93 3.41
CA VAL A 497 4.35 13.21 4.14
C VAL A 497 5.42 13.16 5.23
N PHE A 498 5.51 12.04 5.96
CA PHE A 498 6.59 11.84 6.93
C PHE A 498 7.98 11.91 6.27
N THR A 499 8.17 11.28 5.11
CA THR A 499 9.45 11.32 4.37
C THR A 499 9.78 12.74 3.90
N VAL A 500 8.82 13.51 3.41
CA VAL A 500 9.03 14.92 3.05
C VAL A 500 9.48 15.74 4.26
N VAL A 501 8.77 15.59 5.39
CA VAL A 501 9.10 16.28 6.64
C VAL A 501 10.50 15.89 7.14
N MET A 502 10.84 14.59 7.12
CA MET A 502 12.16 14.12 7.54
C MET A 502 13.28 14.61 6.62
N THR A 503 13.11 14.55 5.30
CA THR A 503 14.12 15.01 4.33
C THR A 503 14.45 16.48 4.51
N TYR A 504 13.43 17.33 4.74
CA TYR A 504 13.61 18.77 4.94
C TYR A 504 13.79 19.19 6.40
N SER A 505 13.71 18.27 7.37
CA SER A 505 13.78 18.61 8.80
C SER A 505 15.06 19.33 9.25
N ILE A 506 16.15 19.15 8.50
CA ILE A 506 17.46 19.75 8.77
C ILE A 506 17.69 20.97 7.89
N THR A 507 17.33 20.91 6.60
CA THR A 507 17.52 22.02 5.65
C THR A 507 16.52 23.16 5.90
N CYS A 508 15.28 22.83 6.28
CA CYS A 508 14.21 23.75 6.64
C CYS A 508 13.46 23.25 7.89
N PRO A 509 13.97 23.53 9.11
CA PRO A 509 13.41 23.04 10.37
C PRO A 509 11.93 23.38 10.62
N ILE A 510 11.43 24.47 10.03
CA ILE A 510 10.04 24.94 10.17
C ILE A 510 9.01 23.92 9.64
N ILE A 511 9.41 23.01 8.75
CA ILE A 511 8.51 21.98 8.24
C ILE A 511 8.06 20.99 9.33
N VAL A 512 8.87 20.78 10.37
CA VAL A 512 8.63 19.71 11.36
C VAL A 512 7.42 19.97 12.25
N PRO A 513 7.21 21.18 12.82
CA PRO A 513 5.96 21.50 13.54
C PRO A 513 4.68 21.25 12.72
N PHE A 514 4.67 21.65 11.44
CA PHE A 514 3.53 21.41 10.56
C PHE A 514 3.37 19.92 10.22
N GLY A 515 4.48 19.19 10.08
CA GLY A 515 4.47 17.74 9.95
C GLY A 515 3.92 17.01 11.17
N LEU A 516 4.26 17.48 12.38
CA LEU A 516 3.68 16.97 13.63
C LEU A 516 2.17 17.23 13.69
N MET A 517 1.74 18.44 13.31
CA MET A 517 0.32 18.79 13.22
C MET A 517 -0.42 17.89 12.23
N TYR A 518 0.15 17.63 11.04
CA TYR A 518 -0.40 16.66 10.09
C TYR A 518 -0.60 15.28 10.74
N MET A 519 0.41 14.75 11.41
CA MET A 519 0.34 13.40 12.00
C MET A 519 -0.66 13.31 13.16
N LEU A 520 -0.80 14.38 13.95
CA LEU A 520 -1.81 14.46 15.02
C LEU A 520 -3.23 14.47 14.45
N LEU A 521 -3.49 15.33 13.46
CA LEU A 521 -4.80 15.39 12.79
C LEU A 521 -5.12 14.08 12.08
N LYS A 522 -4.13 13.49 11.41
CA LYS A 522 -4.27 12.18 10.73
C LYS A 522 -4.63 11.08 11.71
N HIS A 523 -3.97 11.03 12.87
CA HIS A 523 -4.28 10.05 13.91
C HIS A 523 -5.71 10.18 14.45
N LEU A 524 -6.20 11.41 14.63
CA LEU A 524 -7.57 11.66 15.08
C LEU A 524 -8.61 11.30 14.02
N ALA A 525 -8.38 11.71 12.77
CA ALA A 525 -9.28 11.45 11.64
C ALA A 525 -9.40 9.94 11.35
N ASP A 526 -8.28 9.24 11.27
CA ASP A 526 -8.27 7.80 10.99
C ASP A 526 -8.91 7.01 12.14
N ARG A 527 -8.58 7.34 13.39
CA ARG A 527 -9.19 6.68 14.56
C ARG A 527 -10.71 6.83 14.58
N TYR A 528 -11.22 8.02 14.25
CA TYR A 528 -12.67 8.26 14.13
C TYR A 528 -13.28 7.43 13.00
N ASN A 529 -12.72 7.52 11.81
CA ASN A 529 -13.27 6.83 10.64
C ASN A 529 -13.21 5.30 10.79
N MET A 530 -12.13 4.75 11.33
CA MET A 530 -12.00 3.30 11.55
C MET A 530 -13.04 2.78 12.54
N TYR A 531 -13.39 3.57 13.57
CA TYR A 531 -14.35 3.15 14.57
C TYR A 531 -15.81 3.24 14.08
N TYR A 532 -16.16 4.24 13.27
CA TYR A 532 -17.56 4.51 12.89
C TYR A 532 -17.93 4.13 11.46
N ALA A 533 -16.98 4.12 10.53
CA ALA A 533 -17.28 4.14 9.10
C ALA A 533 -16.78 2.91 8.32
N TYR A 534 -15.71 2.25 8.78
CA TYR A 534 -15.09 1.13 8.06
C TYR A 534 -15.45 -0.23 8.66
N LEU A 535 -15.48 -1.26 7.81
CA LEU A 535 -15.53 -2.65 8.28
C LEU A 535 -14.16 -3.12 8.76
N PRO A 536 -14.12 -4.06 9.72
CA PRO A 536 -12.88 -4.73 10.10
C PRO A 536 -12.34 -5.55 8.92
N SER A 537 -11.03 -5.48 8.71
CA SER A 537 -10.30 -6.31 7.75
C SER A 537 -9.34 -7.22 8.52
N LYS A 538 -9.08 -8.41 7.98
CA LYS A 538 -8.05 -9.33 8.47
C LYS A 538 -6.92 -9.42 7.45
N LEU A 539 -5.76 -8.87 7.79
CA LEU A 539 -4.58 -8.81 6.94
C LEU A 539 -3.40 -9.56 7.56
N ASP A 540 -2.43 -9.89 6.71
CA ASP A 540 -1.18 -10.50 7.13
C ASP A 540 -0.23 -9.45 7.73
N LYS A 541 0.48 -9.84 8.79
CA LYS A 541 1.53 -9.04 9.46
C LYS A 541 2.59 -8.43 8.53
N LYS A 542 2.76 -9.00 7.33
CA LYS A 542 3.75 -8.58 6.33
C LYS A 542 3.56 -7.11 5.94
N ILE A 543 2.32 -6.60 5.91
CA ILE A 543 2.05 -5.20 5.57
C ILE A 543 2.65 -4.25 6.61
N HIS A 544 2.42 -4.52 7.89
CA HIS A 544 2.95 -3.72 8.99
C HIS A 544 4.49 -3.72 9.01
N SER A 545 5.11 -4.88 8.80
CA SER A 545 6.57 -4.95 8.68
C SER A 545 7.12 -4.23 7.44
N GLY A 546 6.36 -4.22 6.34
CA GLY A 546 6.72 -3.50 5.13
C GLY A 546 6.71 -1.99 5.34
N ALA A 547 5.69 -1.47 6.02
CA ALA A 547 5.59 -0.06 6.37
C ALA A 547 6.77 0.40 7.26
N VAL A 548 7.13 -0.41 8.27
CA VAL A 548 8.29 -0.13 9.12
C VAL A 548 9.59 -0.01 8.30
N ASN A 549 9.82 -0.92 7.36
CA ASN A 549 11.01 -0.88 6.51
C ASN A 549 11.02 0.36 5.60
N GLN A 550 9.86 0.80 5.10
CA GLN A 550 9.76 2.01 4.27
C GLN A 550 10.00 3.30 5.05
N VAL A 551 9.55 3.39 6.31
CA VAL A 551 9.83 4.55 7.18
C VAL A 551 11.33 4.76 7.40
N VAL A 552 12.11 3.67 7.47
CA VAL A 552 13.58 3.77 7.59
C VAL A 552 14.23 4.36 6.33
N ALA A 553 13.55 4.34 5.17
CA ALA A 553 14.05 5.01 3.97
C ALA A 553 14.02 6.54 4.07
N ALA A 554 13.15 7.12 4.91
CA ALA A 554 13.05 8.56 5.09
C ALA A 554 14.35 9.24 5.55
N PRO A 555 14.98 8.82 6.68
CA PRO A 555 16.26 9.41 7.10
C PRO A 555 17.42 9.09 6.13
N ILE A 556 17.35 8.01 5.36
CA ILE A 556 18.34 7.71 4.31
C ILE A 556 18.23 8.74 3.18
N LEU A 557 17.01 9.07 2.76
CA LEU A 557 16.76 10.15 1.80
C LEU A 557 17.19 11.51 2.34
N CYS A 558 17.00 11.78 3.64
CA CYS A 558 17.53 12.98 4.29
C CYS A 558 19.06 13.06 4.20
N LEU A 559 19.78 11.96 4.51
CA LEU A 559 21.25 11.90 4.38
C LEU A 559 21.71 12.10 2.94
N PHE A 560 21.02 11.47 1.97
CA PHE A 560 21.29 11.68 0.55
C PHE A 560 21.08 13.15 0.14
N TRP A 561 20.00 13.77 0.61
CA TRP A 561 19.70 15.18 0.31
C TRP A 561 20.73 16.14 0.91
N LEU A 562 21.19 15.87 2.14
CA LEU A 562 22.25 16.65 2.78
C LEU A 562 23.61 16.45 2.12
N LEU A 563 23.93 15.23 1.68
CA LEU A 563 25.14 14.97 0.89
C LEU A 563 25.10 15.74 -0.43
N PHE A 564 23.95 15.73 -1.11
CA PHE A 564 23.75 16.49 -2.35
C PHE A 564 23.96 17.99 -2.11
N PHE A 565 23.36 18.55 -1.05
CA PHE A 565 23.56 19.94 -0.64
C PHE A 565 25.03 20.28 -0.33
N SER A 566 25.68 19.47 0.50
CA SER A 566 27.07 19.69 0.94
C SER A 566 28.04 19.62 -0.25
N THR A 567 27.82 18.68 -1.17
CA THR A 567 28.67 18.49 -2.36
C THR A 567 28.60 19.68 -3.30
N LEU A 568 27.41 20.25 -3.52
CA LEU A 568 27.25 21.43 -4.38
C LEU A 568 27.89 22.67 -3.75
N ARG A 569 27.73 22.87 -2.45
CA ARG A 569 28.15 24.11 -1.78
C ARG A 569 29.63 24.14 -1.37
N THR A 570 30.16 23.02 -0.88
CA THR A 570 31.51 22.92 -0.30
C THR A 570 32.45 22.03 -1.11
N GLY A 571 31.92 21.34 -2.12
CA GLY A 571 32.64 20.32 -2.87
C GLY A 571 32.56 18.94 -2.22
N PHE A 572 32.85 17.91 -3.02
CA PHE A 572 32.84 16.51 -2.57
C PHE A 572 33.95 16.23 -1.54
N SER A 573 35.13 16.82 -1.74
CA SER A 573 36.31 16.60 -0.88
C SER A 573 36.21 17.27 0.50
N ALA A 574 35.16 18.05 0.77
CA ALA A 574 34.96 18.66 2.06
C ALA A 574 34.76 17.59 3.16
N PRO A 575 35.31 17.77 4.38
CA PRO A 575 35.20 16.81 5.47
C PRO A 575 33.75 16.42 5.82
N THR A 576 32.82 17.38 5.76
CA THR A 576 31.38 17.17 6.00
C THR A 576 30.73 16.30 4.93
N SER A 577 31.04 16.54 3.65
CA SER A 577 30.58 15.76 2.50
C SER A 577 31.12 14.32 2.55
N MET A 578 32.40 14.15 2.89
CA MET A 578 33.00 12.83 3.06
C MET A 578 32.39 12.03 4.21
N PHE A 579 32.17 12.67 5.36
CA PHE A 579 31.53 12.02 6.49
C PHE A 579 30.09 11.58 6.16
N THR A 580 29.28 12.47 5.59
CA THR A 580 27.89 12.13 5.18
C THR A 580 27.87 11.00 4.15
N PHE A 581 28.79 11.00 3.19
CA PHE A 581 28.93 9.92 2.21
C PHE A 581 29.25 8.57 2.86
N ILE A 582 30.23 8.53 3.76
CA ILE A 582 30.60 7.29 4.49
C ILE A 582 29.41 6.76 5.30
N VAL A 583 28.73 7.64 6.04
CA VAL A 583 27.53 7.27 6.82
C VAL A 583 26.42 6.73 5.92
N LEU A 584 26.19 7.37 4.77
CA LEU A 584 25.18 6.92 3.80
C LEU A 584 25.51 5.53 3.25
N ILE A 585 26.76 5.28 2.84
CA ILE A 585 27.21 3.98 2.32
C ILE A 585 27.08 2.89 3.39
N ILE A 586 27.55 3.14 4.61
CA ILE A 586 27.40 2.18 5.72
C ILE A 586 25.92 1.87 5.96
N THR A 587 25.07 2.89 5.95
CA THR A 587 23.63 2.71 6.16
C THR A 587 22.99 1.87 5.04
N ILE A 588 23.33 2.15 3.77
CA ILE A 588 22.85 1.38 2.61
C ILE A 588 23.33 -0.07 2.71
N ILE A 589 24.60 -0.31 3.04
CA ILE A 589 25.13 -1.68 3.23
C ILE A 589 24.36 -2.39 4.35
N VAL A 590 24.16 -1.76 5.51
CA VAL A 590 23.39 -2.36 6.62
C VAL A 590 21.95 -2.66 6.21
N CYS A 591 21.30 -1.77 5.47
CA CYS A 591 19.96 -1.97 4.95
C CYS A 591 19.90 -3.12 3.93
N LEU A 592 20.84 -3.17 2.98
CA LEU A 592 20.95 -4.26 2.01
C LEU A 592 21.28 -5.59 2.69
N SER A 593 22.17 -5.61 3.69
CA SER A 593 22.45 -6.80 4.50
C SER A 593 21.19 -7.30 5.23
N HIS A 594 20.37 -6.39 5.75
CA HIS A 594 19.11 -6.75 6.41
C HIS A 594 18.04 -7.26 5.43
N VAL A 595 17.96 -6.66 4.23
CA VAL A 595 16.95 -7.00 3.19
C VAL A 595 17.35 -8.25 2.40
N CYS A 596 18.58 -8.32 1.89
CA CYS A 596 19.07 -9.37 0.99
C CYS A 596 19.43 -10.66 1.73
N PHE A 597 20.09 -10.59 2.89
CA PHE A 597 20.62 -11.80 3.53
C PHE A 597 19.74 -12.35 4.64
N GLY A 598 18.84 -11.57 5.23
CA GLY A 598 18.06 -12.01 6.39
C GLY A 598 18.92 -12.57 7.55
N HIS A 599 20.24 -12.41 7.50
CA HIS A 599 21.20 -13.10 8.36
C HIS A 599 21.09 -12.61 9.82
N PHE A 600 20.74 -11.33 10.00
CA PHE A 600 20.46 -10.76 11.31
C PHE A 600 19.09 -11.16 11.90
N LYS A 601 18.24 -11.85 11.14
CA LYS A 601 17.00 -12.44 11.67
C LYS A 601 17.32 -13.56 12.67
N TYR A 602 18.51 -14.18 12.56
CA TYR A 602 19.00 -15.19 13.50
C TYR A 602 19.69 -14.60 14.74
N LEU A 603 20.26 -13.39 14.62
CA LEU A 603 20.96 -12.68 15.71
C LEU A 603 20.02 -11.82 16.58
N SER A 604 18.74 -11.68 16.20
CA SER A 604 17.74 -11.07 17.08
C SER A 604 17.38 -12.02 18.21
N ALA A 605 17.80 -11.68 19.43
CA ALA A 605 17.54 -12.43 20.67
C ALA A 605 16.05 -12.75 20.92
N HIS A 606 15.11 -12.11 20.21
CA HIS A 606 13.67 -12.40 20.30
C HIS A 606 13.23 -13.69 19.57
N ASN A 607 13.94 -14.16 18.54
CA ASN A 607 13.65 -15.45 17.91
C ASN A 607 14.14 -16.64 18.76
N TYR A 608 15.13 -16.41 19.62
CA TYR A 608 15.57 -17.41 20.61
C TYR A 608 14.50 -17.67 21.67
N LYS A 609 13.74 -16.64 22.09
CA LYS A 609 12.63 -16.81 23.03
C LYS A 609 11.47 -17.62 22.45
N VAL A 610 11.10 -17.40 21.18
CA VAL A 610 10.04 -18.20 20.52
C VAL A 610 10.46 -19.66 20.36
N LYS A 611 11.72 -19.94 20.00
CA LYS A 611 12.26 -21.31 20.02
C LYS A 611 12.21 -21.93 21.41
N HIS A 612 12.64 -21.21 22.46
CA HIS A 612 12.64 -21.74 23.83
C HIS A 612 11.24 -22.07 24.35
N THR A 613 10.21 -21.28 24.03
CA THR A 613 8.83 -21.58 24.45
C THR A 613 8.28 -22.81 23.72
N SER A 614 8.58 -23.00 22.44
CA SER A 614 8.22 -24.22 21.71
C SER A 614 8.96 -25.46 22.23
N TYR A 615 10.25 -25.34 22.58
CA TYR A 615 11.00 -26.45 23.18
C TYR A 615 10.50 -26.81 24.59
N TYR A 616 10.11 -25.82 25.41
CA TYR A 616 9.50 -26.07 26.73
C TYR A 616 8.11 -26.73 26.64
N PHE A 617 7.33 -26.40 25.63
CA PHE A 617 6.04 -27.05 25.39
C PHE A 617 6.22 -28.50 24.90
N ILE A 618 7.23 -28.74 24.06
CA ILE A 618 7.61 -30.08 23.59
C ILE A 618 8.18 -30.94 24.73
N SER A 619 9.00 -30.38 25.63
CA SER A 619 9.53 -31.13 26.78
C SER A 619 8.46 -31.46 27.82
N GLN A 620 7.48 -30.58 28.04
CA GLN A 620 6.31 -30.85 28.91
C GLN A 620 5.38 -31.93 28.32
N LEU A 621 5.24 -31.98 26.99
CA LEU A 621 4.46 -33.03 26.30
C LEU A 621 5.19 -34.38 26.28
N GLN A 622 6.52 -34.41 26.19
CA GLN A 622 7.29 -35.64 26.32
C GLN A 622 7.39 -36.11 27.79
N GLY A 623 7.44 -35.21 28.76
CA GLY A 623 7.44 -35.54 30.19
C GLY A 623 6.14 -36.18 30.68
N LYS A 624 4.98 -35.79 30.12
CA LYS A 624 3.68 -36.40 30.48
C LYS A 624 3.45 -37.79 29.89
N LYS A 625 4.24 -38.25 28.91
CA LYS A 625 4.13 -39.62 28.38
C LYS A 625 4.86 -40.67 29.22
N HIS A 626 5.73 -40.28 30.16
CA HIS A 626 6.51 -41.22 30.99
C HIS A 626 5.94 -41.46 32.40
N THR A 627 4.89 -40.74 32.82
CA THR A 627 4.25 -40.91 34.15
C THR A 627 2.82 -41.48 34.08
N SER A 628 2.44 -42.13 32.98
CA SER A 628 1.15 -42.86 32.88
C SER A 628 1.31 -44.34 32.53
N TYR A 629 2.53 -44.87 32.66
CA TYR A 629 2.81 -46.30 32.68
C TYR A 629 3.80 -46.60 33.80
N LEU A 630 3.34 -46.40 35.03
CA LEU A 630 3.82 -47.05 36.26
C LEU A 630 2.72 -46.93 37.31
#